data_AF-A0A6B7PX64-F1
#
_entry.id   AF-A0A6B7PX64-F1
#
_cell.length_a   1.000
_cell.length_b   1.000
_cell.length_c   1.000
_cell.angle_alpha   90.00
_cell.angle_beta   90.00
_cell.angle_gamma   90.00
#
_symmetry.space_group_name_H-M   'P 1'
#
loop_
_entity.id
_entity.type
_entity.pdbx_description
1 polymer ?
#
loop_
_entity_poly.entity_id
_entity_poly.type
_entity_poly.pdbx_seq_one_letter_code
_entity_poly.pdbx_strand_id
1 'polypeptide(L)' 'MCGITAYIANNPPGGDTMNHYQQLIADEILSVRGQKDYCLQVLSAGGLQSWESKEYSDLVEEYDQKLKGLNERLPAAG' A
#
# COMPACT_ATOMS: atom_id res chain seq x y z
N MET A 1 44.18 11.80 -8.13
CA MET A 1 42.89 12.36 -8.58
C MET A 1 42.02 11.21 -9.03
N CYS A 2 41.37 10.53 -8.09
CA CYS A 2 40.42 9.45 -8.35
C CYS A 2 39.21 9.76 -7.49
N GLY A 3 38.05 9.98 -8.10
CA GLY A 3 36.85 10.25 -7.29
C GLY A 3 35.55 10.50 -8.04
N ILE A 4 35.59 10.87 -9.33
CA ILE A 4 34.35 11.22 -10.05
C ILE A 4 33.94 10.14 -11.06
N THR A 5 34.90 9.44 -11.68
CA THR A 5 34.59 8.47 -12.75
C THR A 5 33.95 7.16 -12.26
N ALA A 6 34.07 6.80 -10.97
CA ALA A 6 33.51 5.56 -10.42
C ALA A 6 32.08 5.70 -9.89
N TYR A 7 31.59 6.93 -9.61
CA TYR A 7 30.26 7.13 -9.04
C TYR A 7 29.13 6.98 -10.08
N ILE A 8 29.46 7.19 -11.36
CA ILE A 8 28.50 7.11 -12.47
C ILE A 8 28.26 5.65 -12.90
N ALA A 9 29.23 4.74 -12.69
CA ALA A 9 29.12 3.34 -13.10
C ALA A 9 28.15 2.51 -12.24
N ASN A 10 27.81 2.95 -11.02
CA ASN A 10 26.87 2.26 -10.13
C ASN A 10 25.46 2.87 -10.11
N ASN A 11 25.22 3.96 -10.84
CA ASN A 11 23.90 4.59 -10.95
C ASN A 11 23.56 4.78 -12.43
N PRO A 12 23.03 3.75 -13.12
CA PRO A 12 22.54 3.93 -14.47
C PRO A 12 21.44 5.02 -14.47
N PRO A 13 21.46 5.96 -15.42
CA PRO A 13 20.37 6.93 -15.60
C PRO A 13 19.20 6.19 -16.27
N GLY A 14 18.42 5.45 -15.48
CA GLY A 14 17.33 4.63 -16.01
C GLY A 14 16.73 3.65 -15.01
N GLY A 15 16.39 4.09 -13.81
CA GLY A 15 15.71 3.27 -12.81
C GLY A 15 14.79 4.12 -11.95
N ASP A 16 13.50 4.09 -12.28
CA ASP A 16 12.34 4.33 -11.41
C ASP A 16 12.56 5.22 -10.18
N THR A 17 12.71 6.53 -10.37
CA THR A 17 12.37 7.49 -9.31
C THR A 17 10.85 7.51 -9.15
N MET A 18 10.32 6.50 -8.47
CA MET A 18 9.00 6.62 -7.84
C MET A 18 9.09 7.87 -6.95
N ASN A 19 8.29 8.89 -7.27
CA ASN A 19 8.30 10.15 -6.54
C ASN A 19 8.10 9.84 -5.04
N HIS A 20 8.77 10.56 -4.14
CA HIS A 20 8.64 10.36 -2.69
C HIS A 20 7.15 10.30 -2.26
N TYR A 21 6.29 11.08 -2.90
CA TYR A 21 4.83 11.02 -2.69
C TYR A 21 4.18 9.71 -3.16
N GLN A 22 4.65 9.13 -4.27
CA GLN A 22 4.18 7.84 -4.76
C GLN A 22 4.63 6.70 -3.82
N GLN A 23 5.84 6.79 -3.24
CA GLN A 23 6.31 5.83 -2.23
C GLN A 23 5.44 5.87 -0.97
N LEU A 24 5.12 7.07 -0.46
CA LEU A 24 4.23 7.22 0.69
C LEU A 24 2.83 6.63 0.42
N ILE A 25 2.29 6.83 -0.78
CA ILE A 25 0.99 6.24 -1.17
C ILE A 25 1.09 4.72 -1.27
N ALA A 26 2.20 4.18 -1.81
CA ALA A 26 2.42 2.75 -1.90
C ALA A 26 2.54 2.09 -0.52
N ASP A 27 3.27 2.71 0.40
CA ASP A 27 3.38 2.25 1.79
C ASP A 27 2.03 2.30 2.51
N GLU A 28 1.23 3.36 2.28
CA GLU A 28 -0.11 3.46 2.83
C GLU A 28 -1.04 2.36 2.27
N ILE A 29 -0.96 2.07 0.96
CA ILE A 29 -1.69 0.97 0.33
C ILE A 29 -1.31 -0.39 0.96
N LEU A 30 -0.02 -0.64 1.19
CA LEU A 30 0.44 -1.88 1.82
C LEU A 30 -0.06 -2.00 3.25
N SER A 31 -0.01 -0.92 4.03
CA SER A 31 -0.52 -0.88 5.39
C SER A 31 -2.02 -1.16 5.45
N VAL A 32 -2.82 -0.46 4.63
CA VAL A 32 -4.28 -0.63 4.59
C VAL A 32 -4.68 -2.03 4.09
N ARG A 33 -3.93 -2.62 3.14
CA ARG A 33 -4.14 -4.02 2.73
C ARG A 33 -3.89 -4.99 3.87
N GLY A 34 -2.81 -4.81 4.63
CA GLY A 34 -2.52 -5.65 5.80
C GLY A 34 -3.61 -5.57 6.87
N GLN A 35 -4.17 -4.37 7.10
CA GLN A 35 -5.30 -4.18 8.02
C GLN A 35 -6.56 -4.89 7.53
N LYS A 36 -6.91 -4.75 6.24
CA LYS A 36 -8.03 -5.45 5.62
C LYS A 36 -7.88 -6.97 5.71
N ASP A 37 -6.70 -7.49 5.40
CA ASP A 37 -6.41 -8.92 5.47
C ASP A 37 -6.55 -9.47 6.90
N TYR A 38 -6.14 -8.69 7.89
CA TYR A 38 -6.37 -9.04 9.30
C TYR A 38 -7.87 -9.12 9.62
N CYS A 39 -8.66 -8.12 9.23
CA CYS A 39 -10.12 -8.15 9.43
C CYS A 39 -10.78 -9.36 8.75
N LEU A 40 -10.34 -9.70 7.53
CA LEU A 40 -10.80 -10.90 6.82
C LEU A 40 -10.40 -12.20 7.53
N GLN A 41 -9.18 -12.28 8.06
CA GLN A 41 -8.75 -13.43 8.86
C GLN A 41 -9.59 -13.59 10.13
N VAL A 42 -9.91 -12.49 10.81
CA VAL A 42 -10.75 -12.49 12.02
C VAL A 42 -12.18 -12.92 11.69
N LEU A 43 -12.77 -12.40 10.61
CA LEU A 43 -14.07 -12.84 10.11
C LEU A 43 -14.08 -14.33 9.71
N SER A 44 -13.00 -14.79 9.07
CA SER A 44 -12.87 -16.18 8.60
C SER A 44 -12.56 -17.16 9.73
N ALA A 45 -11.91 -16.73 10.81
CA ALA A 45 -11.61 -17.56 11.98
C ALA A 45 -12.88 -18.01 12.72
N GLY A 46 -13.97 -17.23 12.58
CA GLY A 46 -15.22 -17.48 13.27
C GLY A 46 -15.12 -17.22 14.77
N GLY A 47 -16.24 -17.37 15.49
CA GLY A 47 -16.30 -17.11 16.94
C GLY A 47 -16.62 -15.66 17.33
N LEU A 48 -16.85 -14.80 16.35
CA LEU A 48 -17.34 -13.44 16.55
C LEU A 48 -18.85 -13.44 16.79
N GLN A 49 -19.31 -12.51 17.61
CA GLN A 49 -20.73 -12.21 17.73
C GLN A 49 -21.25 -11.52 16.46
N SER A 50 -22.57 -11.52 16.26
CA SER A 50 -23.20 -10.93 15.07
C SER A 50 -22.86 -9.44 14.89
N TRP A 51 -22.74 -8.70 16.00
CA TRP A 51 -22.35 -7.28 15.96
C TRP A 51 -20.86 -7.09 15.65
N GLU A 52 -19.97 -7.93 16.20
CA GLU A 52 -18.53 -7.88 15.90
C GLU A 52 -18.27 -8.22 14.43
N SER A 53 -18.97 -9.25 13.93
CA SER A 53 -18.88 -9.65 12.52
C SER A 53 -19.34 -8.53 11.60
N LYS A 54 -20.38 -7.78 12.01
CA LYS A 54 -20.83 -6.60 11.28
C LYS A 54 -19.79 -5.47 11.30
N GLU A 55 -19.22 -5.13 12.45
CA GLU A 55 -18.19 -4.10 12.54
C GLU A 55 -16.94 -4.43 11.70
N TYR A 56 -16.47 -5.68 11.75
CA TYR A 56 -15.35 -6.09 10.92
C TYR A 56 -15.70 -6.08 9.42
N SER A 57 -16.95 -6.39 9.05
CA SER A 57 -17.41 -6.28 7.66
C SER A 57 -17.46 -4.82 7.19
N ASP A 58 -17.99 -3.92 8.02
CA ASP A 58 -18.05 -2.49 7.73
C ASP A 58 -16.63 -1.89 7.60
N LEU A 59 -15.69 -2.31 8.46
CA LEU A 59 -14.27 -1.94 8.37
C LEU A 59 -13.61 -2.43 7.08
N VAL A 60 -13.92 -3.66 6.64
CA VAL A 60 -13.39 -4.20 5.38
C VAL A 60 -13.88 -3.37 4.18
N GLU A 61 -15.15 -2.94 4.17
CA GLU A 61 -15.69 -2.05 3.14
C GLU A 61 -15.02 -0.67 3.16
N GLU A 62 -14.80 -0.09 4.36
CA GLU A 62 -14.09 1.19 4.51
C GLU A 62 -12.65 1.11 3.97
N TYR A 63 -11.93 0.04 4.30
CA TYR A 63 -10.59 -0.19 3.78
C TYR A 63 -10.58 -0.40 2.26
N ASP A 64 -11.59 -1.05 1.69
CA ASP A 64 -11.72 -1.21 0.23
C ASP A 64 -11.92 0.13 -0.47
N GLN A 65 -12.80 0.98 0.06
CA GLN A 65 -13.00 2.34 -0.45
C GLN A 65 -11.74 3.19 -0.32
N LYS A 66 -11.03 3.10 0.82
CA LYS A 66 -9.77 3.81 1.03
C LYS A 66 -8.70 3.37 0.04
N LEU A 67 -8.56 2.07 -0.20
CA LEU A 67 -7.62 1.53 -1.20
C LEU A 67 -7.97 1.99 -2.61
N LYS A 68 -9.26 2.04 -2.97
CA LYS A 68 -9.69 2.57 -4.26
C LYS A 68 -9.28 4.03 -4.42
N GLY A 69 -9.54 4.87 -3.43
CA GLY A 69 -9.15 6.28 -3.46
C GLY A 69 -7.62 6.49 -3.50
N LEU A 70 -6.84 5.67 -2.79
CA LEU A 70 -5.38 5.71 -2.85
C LEU A 70 -4.84 5.27 -4.23
N ASN A 71 -5.43 4.25 -4.84
CA ASN A 71 -5.07 3.80 -6.18
C ASN A 71 -5.43 4.84 -7.26
N GLU A 72 -6.55 5.55 -7.12
CA GLU A 72 -6.95 6.64 -8.02
C GLU A 72 -6.00 7.86 -7.92
N ARG A 73 -5.36 8.05 -6.76
CA ARG A 73 -4.38 9.12 -6.52
C ARG A 73 -2.97 8.80 -7.01
N LEU A 74 -2.64 7.53 -7.22
CA LEU A 74 -1.50 7.17 -8.05
C LEU A 74 -1.90 7.57 -9.48
N PRO A 75 -1.19 8.51 -10.13
CA PRO A 75 -1.43 8.73 -11.55
C PRO A 75 -1.28 7.36 -12.21
N ALA A 76 -2.29 6.92 -12.96
CA ALA A 76 -2.15 5.77 -13.84
C ALA A 76 -0.86 6.03 -14.60
N ALA A 77 0.17 5.21 -14.35
CA ALA A 77 1.41 5.33 -15.07
C ALA A 77 1.08 5.09 -16.55
N GLY A 78 0.97 6.19 -17.29
CA GLY A 78 0.50 6.25 -18.67
C GLY A 78 0.81 7.61 -19.26
#